data_AF-A0A2P5F9W0-F1
#
_entry.id   AF-A0A2P5F9W0-F1
#
_cell.length_a   1.000
_cell.length_b   1.000
_cell.length_c   1.000
_cell.angle_alpha   90.00
_cell.angle_beta   90.00
_cell.angle_gamma   90.00
#
_symmetry.space_group_name_H-M   'P 1'
#
loop_
_entity.id
_entity.type
_entity.pdbx_description
1 polymer ?
#
loop_
_entity_poly.entity_id
_entity_poly.type
_entity_poly.pdbx_seq_one_letter_code
_entity_poly.pdbx_strand_id
1 'polypeptide(L)'
;MCPTKQKHRSSGADLAGRCSKSGESTTAETDWMAESINGGSLRHVDLNTGINGWASPPGNLFSLRAKNYLTKRQKSPAGEYLLAPVGMDWLKSSTKLDNVLARPDNRVAHALRKAQAQGKSLKSFIFAVNLQVPGKDPHSAVFYFATEDPVPSGSLLYRFINGDDSFRNQRFKIVNRIVKGPWIVKKAVGNYSACLLGKALTCNYHRGPNYLEIDVDIGSSAIASAILHLALGYVTSVSIDMGFLVEAQAEDELPERLVGAVRVCQMEMSAATVVEAPHAPNVVRGFAKVNHHKSGDDDDDE
;
A
#
# COMPACT_ATOMS: atom_id res chain seq x y z
N MET A 1 -60.22 35.99 33.43
CA MET A 1 -60.00 34.55 33.23
C MET A 1 -59.18 34.37 31.96
N CYS A 2 -57.91 34.02 32.11
CA CYS A 2 -56.96 33.70 31.03
C CYS A 2 -56.40 32.31 31.34
N PRO A 3 -56.30 31.37 30.38
CA PRO A 3 -55.55 30.15 30.60
C PRO A 3 -54.14 30.24 30.01
N THR A 4 -53.19 29.88 30.85
CA THR A 4 -51.74 29.80 30.60
C THR A 4 -51.38 28.52 29.84
N LYS A 5 -50.38 28.62 28.96
CA LYS A 5 -49.83 27.54 28.12
C LYS A 5 -49.18 26.41 28.94
N GLN A 6 -49.52 25.15 28.63
CA GLN A 6 -48.79 23.97 29.08
C GLN A 6 -47.61 23.65 28.14
N LYS A 7 -46.49 23.30 28.75
CA LYS A 7 -45.20 22.98 28.13
C LYS A 7 -45.10 21.45 28.01
N HIS A 8 -45.25 20.89 26.81
CA HIS A 8 -44.98 19.47 26.56
C HIS A 8 -43.50 19.26 26.25
N ARG A 9 -42.88 18.37 27.02
CA ARG A 9 -41.49 17.93 26.93
C ARG A 9 -41.48 16.65 26.08
N SER A 10 -40.94 16.70 24.86
CA SER A 10 -40.75 15.52 24.01
C SER A 10 -39.34 14.96 24.18
N SER A 11 -39.27 13.71 24.64
CA SER A 11 -38.07 12.88 24.69
C SER A 11 -37.78 12.30 23.31
N GLY A 12 -36.66 12.69 22.70
CA GLY A 12 -36.12 12.05 21.49
C GLY A 12 -35.43 10.74 21.85
N ALA A 13 -35.83 9.67 21.19
CA ALA A 13 -35.20 8.35 21.29
C ALA A 13 -34.03 8.25 20.30
N ASP A 14 -32.84 8.00 20.83
CA ASP A 14 -31.66 7.58 20.07
C ASP A 14 -31.85 6.12 19.60
N LEU A 15 -31.93 5.92 18.29
CA LEU A 15 -31.94 4.59 17.67
C LEU A 15 -30.50 4.13 17.44
N ALA A 16 -29.95 3.48 18.46
CA ALA A 16 -28.79 2.61 18.34
C ALA A 16 -29.24 1.19 17.91
N GLY A 17 -28.66 0.65 16.84
CA GLY A 17 -28.78 -0.75 16.43
C GLY A 17 -27.79 -1.02 15.30
N ARG A 18 -27.02 -2.10 15.25
CA ARG A 18 -27.00 -3.36 16.02
C ARG A 18 -25.55 -3.87 16.00
N CYS A 19 -25.02 -4.16 17.19
CA CYS A 19 -23.85 -5.02 17.37
C CYS A 19 -24.37 -6.43 17.64
N SER A 20 -24.06 -7.38 16.76
CA SER A 20 -24.35 -8.79 17.00
C SER A 20 -23.09 -9.45 17.55
N LYS A 21 -23.10 -9.74 18.85
CA LYS A 21 -22.19 -10.70 19.50
C LYS A 21 -22.91 -12.03 19.70
N SER A 22 -22.26 -13.11 19.28
CA SER A 22 -22.45 -14.50 19.73
C SER A 22 -21.19 -15.24 19.26
N GLY A 23 -20.43 -16.04 20.01
CA GLY A 23 -20.38 -16.53 21.38
C GLY A 23 -19.05 -17.31 21.48
N GLU A 24 -18.47 -17.45 22.68
CA GLU A 24 -17.10 -17.95 22.91
C GLU A 24 -16.88 -19.46 22.76
N SER A 25 -15.60 -19.78 22.49
CA SER A 25 -14.87 -21.04 22.67
C SER A 25 -14.89 -22.07 21.54
N THR A 26 -14.03 -21.80 20.56
CA THR A 26 -13.12 -22.81 19.99
C THR A 26 -11.76 -22.13 19.87
N THR A 27 -10.69 -22.89 20.08
CA THR A 27 -9.27 -22.50 19.99
C THR A 27 -9.03 -21.28 19.09
N ALA A 28 -8.25 -20.29 19.57
CA ALA A 28 -7.80 -19.14 18.79
C ALA A 28 -6.92 -19.58 17.60
N GLU A 29 -7.57 -20.16 16.59
CA GLU A 29 -6.99 -20.46 15.30
C GLU A 29 -6.73 -19.12 14.63
N THR A 30 -5.45 -18.82 14.42
CA THR A 30 -5.01 -17.53 13.93
C THR A 30 -5.49 -17.33 12.50
N ASP A 31 -6.46 -16.43 12.30
CA ASP A 31 -6.76 -15.85 11.00
C ASP A 31 -5.45 -15.27 10.44
N TRP A 32 -4.99 -15.80 9.29
CA TRP A 32 -3.71 -15.39 8.69
C TRP A 32 -3.68 -13.90 8.35
N MET A 33 -4.86 -13.28 8.14
CA MET A 33 -4.97 -11.84 7.96
C MET A 33 -4.64 -11.11 9.26
N ALA A 34 -5.07 -11.63 10.42
CA ALA A 34 -4.68 -11.07 11.72
C ALA A 34 -3.19 -11.27 12.01
N GLU A 35 -2.60 -12.42 11.65
CA GLU A 35 -1.14 -12.63 11.70
C GLU A 35 -0.42 -11.59 10.83
N SER A 36 -0.93 -11.33 9.62
CA SER A 36 -0.40 -10.32 8.70
C SER A 36 -0.56 -8.89 9.24
N ILE A 37 -1.69 -8.51 9.82
CA ILE A 37 -1.89 -7.15 10.33
C ILE A 37 -0.90 -6.84 11.48
N ASN A 38 -0.64 -7.83 12.33
CA ASN A 38 0.15 -7.64 13.55
C ASN A 38 1.65 -7.99 13.39
N GLY A 39 2.04 -8.68 12.31
CA GLY A 39 3.41 -9.13 12.10
C GLY A 39 4.32 -8.14 11.37
N GLY A 40 3.82 -6.96 10.98
CA GLY A 40 4.56 -5.97 10.19
C GLY A 40 5.49 -5.08 10.98
N SER A 41 6.52 -4.57 10.30
CA SER A 41 7.48 -3.62 10.87
C SER A 41 6.84 -2.27 11.18
N LEU A 42 5.94 -1.83 10.31
CA LEU A 42 5.08 -0.69 10.55
C LEU A 42 3.82 -1.19 11.26
N ARG A 43 3.63 -0.75 12.51
CA ARG A 43 2.54 -1.25 13.36
C ARG A 43 1.18 -0.77 12.88
N HIS A 44 0.16 -1.63 13.01
CA HIS A 44 -1.23 -1.18 12.91
C HIS A 44 -1.57 -0.33 14.14
N VAL A 45 -2.07 0.88 13.93
CA VAL A 45 -2.32 1.88 14.98
C VAL A 45 -3.74 2.43 14.92
N ASP A 46 -4.16 3.13 15.99
CA ASP A 46 -5.44 3.83 16.00
C ASP A 46 -5.53 4.85 14.86
N LEU A 47 -6.69 4.91 14.20
CA LEU A 47 -6.90 5.74 13.02
C LEU A 47 -6.72 7.24 13.28
N ASN A 48 -7.12 7.71 14.46
CA ASN A 48 -7.23 9.14 14.77
C ASN A 48 -6.04 9.65 15.61
N THR A 49 -5.49 8.78 16.45
CA THR A 49 -4.46 9.14 17.44
C THR A 49 -3.13 8.42 17.21
N GLY A 50 -3.10 7.40 16.35
CA GLY A 50 -1.91 6.62 16.05
C GLY A 50 -0.81 7.42 15.37
N ILE A 51 0.44 7.08 15.70
CA ILE A 51 1.66 7.64 15.12
C ILE A 51 2.65 6.52 14.82
N ASN A 52 3.61 6.79 13.93
CA ASN A 52 4.65 5.85 13.50
C ASN A 52 4.09 4.44 13.17
N GLY A 53 3.08 4.42 12.31
CA GLY A 53 2.29 3.24 12.01
C GLY A 53 1.37 3.44 10.82
N TRP A 54 0.55 2.43 10.55
CA TRP A 54 -0.49 2.49 9.54
C TRP A 54 -1.87 2.15 10.12
N ALA A 55 -2.94 2.59 9.46
CA ALA A 55 -4.32 2.28 9.84
C ALA A 55 -5.19 2.11 8.59
N SER A 56 -6.38 1.53 8.77
CA SER A 56 -7.40 1.42 7.72
C SER A 56 -8.41 2.56 7.81
N PRO A 57 -8.35 3.61 6.96
CA PRO A 57 -9.36 4.66 6.97
C PRO A 57 -10.73 4.13 6.52
N PRO A 58 -11.84 4.85 6.77
CA PRO A 58 -13.11 4.55 6.10
C PRO A 58 -13.07 4.91 4.62
N GLY A 59 -13.56 4.04 3.74
CA GLY A 59 -13.60 4.32 2.29
C GLY A 59 -14.48 5.51 1.90
N ASN A 60 -15.48 5.86 2.72
CA ASN A 60 -16.30 7.05 2.52
C ASN A 60 -15.54 8.38 2.61
N LEU A 61 -14.29 8.38 3.09
CA LEU A 61 -13.40 9.55 3.05
C LEU A 61 -12.90 9.87 1.64
N PHE A 62 -13.05 8.95 0.68
CA PHE A 62 -12.63 9.12 -0.70
C PHE A 62 -13.84 9.37 -1.60
N SER A 63 -13.74 10.38 -2.48
CA SER A 63 -14.77 10.74 -3.44
C SER A 63 -14.39 10.24 -4.85
N LEU A 64 -15.11 9.22 -5.34
CA LEU A 64 -14.83 8.52 -6.59
C LEU A 64 -15.96 8.69 -7.61
N ARG A 65 -15.74 8.26 -8.86
CA ARG A 65 -16.73 8.36 -9.94
C ARG A 65 -18.00 7.59 -9.57
N ALA A 66 -19.14 8.29 -9.48
CA ALA A 66 -20.44 7.66 -9.22
C ALA A 66 -21.00 6.99 -10.50
N LYS A 67 -22.14 6.28 -10.36
CA LYS A 67 -22.79 5.52 -11.45
C LYS A 67 -23.03 6.34 -12.73
N ASN A 68 -23.31 7.64 -12.58
CA ASN A 68 -23.61 8.58 -13.67
C ASN A 68 -22.44 9.52 -13.99
N TYR A 69 -21.19 9.17 -13.62
CA TYR A 69 -20.06 10.09 -13.78
C TYR A 69 -19.75 10.43 -15.24
N LEU A 70 -19.86 9.49 -16.18
CA LEU A 70 -19.52 9.75 -17.58
C LEU A 70 -20.43 10.81 -18.22
N THR A 71 -21.68 10.92 -17.77
CA THR A 71 -22.66 11.91 -18.25
C THR A 71 -22.76 13.14 -17.36
N LYS A 72 -22.77 12.97 -16.03
CA LYS A 72 -23.02 14.08 -15.07
C LYS A 72 -21.78 14.56 -14.32
N ARG A 73 -20.63 13.91 -14.51
CA ARG A 73 -19.37 14.18 -13.78
C ARG A 73 -19.51 14.12 -12.26
N GLN A 74 -20.51 13.41 -11.76
CA GLN A 74 -20.81 13.32 -10.33
C GLN A 74 -19.92 12.28 -9.63
N LYS A 75 -19.35 12.68 -8.51
CA LYS A 75 -18.63 11.79 -7.60
C LYS A 75 -19.45 11.51 -6.34
N SER A 76 -19.21 10.37 -5.71
CA SER A 76 -19.82 9.98 -4.43
C SER A 76 -18.76 9.38 -3.50
N PRO A 77 -19.01 9.32 -2.18
CA PRO A 77 -18.21 8.51 -1.27
C PRO A 77 -18.02 7.08 -1.81
N ALA A 78 -16.81 6.52 -1.66
CA ALA A 78 -16.45 5.24 -2.29
C ALA A 78 -17.11 4.01 -1.65
N GLY A 79 -17.56 4.11 -0.38
CA GLY A 79 -18.08 2.96 0.36
C GLY A 79 -17.00 1.94 0.73
N GLU A 80 -17.41 0.68 0.85
CA GLU A 80 -16.57 -0.45 1.24
C GLU A 80 -15.53 -0.81 0.18
N TYR A 81 -14.37 -1.29 0.64
CA TYR A 81 -13.28 -1.76 -0.20
C TYR A 81 -13.63 -3.08 -0.91
N LEU A 82 -12.95 -3.35 -2.01
CA LEU A 82 -13.00 -4.66 -2.66
C LEU A 82 -12.20 -5.70 -1.88
N LEU A 83 -11.09 -5.29 -1.26
CA LEU A 83 -10.17 -6.13 -0.50
C LEU A 83 -9.89 -5.50 0.88
N ALA A 84 -9.71 -6.34 1.89
CA ALA A 84 -9.35 -5.92 3.25
C ALA A 84 -7.86 -5.50 3.30
N PRO A 85 -7.49 -4.37 3.91
CA PRO A 85 -6.10 -4.05 4.20
C PRO A 85 -5.55 -5.04 5.25
N VAL A 86 -4.47 -5.74 4.90
CA VAL A 86 -3.88 -6.79 5.75
C VAL A 86 -2.43 -6.50 6.16
N GLY A 87 -1.89 -5.36 5.76
CA GLY A 87 -0.55 -4.96 6.16
C GLY A 87 -0.04 -3.76 5.40
N MET A 88 0.92 -3.08 6.00
CA MET A 88 1.84 -2.20 5.30
C MET A 88 3.25 -2.47 5.82
N ASP A 89 4.22 -2.58 4.93
CA ASP A 89 5.63 -2.64 5.28
C ASP A 89 6.35 -1.38 4.80
N TRP A 90 7.27 -0.92 5.64
CA TRP A 90 8.32 0.02 5.26
C TRP A 90 9.64 -0.73 5.30
N LEU A 91 10.21 -0.97 4.12
CA LEU A 91 11.39 -1.79 3.94
C LEU A 91 12.55 -0.94 3.42
N LYS A 92 13.76 -1.33 3.79
CA LYS A 92 15.01 -0.76 3.31
C LYS A 92 15.92 -1.88 2.85
N SER A 93 16.61 -1.72 1.72
CA SER A 93 17.62 -2.68 1.30
C SER A 93 18.76 -2.00 0.55
N SER A 94 19.78 -2.76 0.16
CA SER A 94 20.95 -2.25 -0.59
C SER A 94 20.66 -2.01 -2.08
N THR A 95 19.59 -2.59 -2.62
CA THR A 95 19.16 -2.40 -4.01
C THR A 95 17.65 -2.15 -4.07
N LYS A 96 17.10 -1.95 -5.26
CA LYS A 96 15.65 -1.94 -5.42
C LYS A 96 15.09 -3.33 -5.12
N LEU A 97 13.94 -3.40 -4.42
CA LEU A 97 13.22 -4.64 -4.19
C LEU A 97 12.08 -4.75 -5.19
N ASP A 98 12.14 -5.78 -6.04
CA ASP A 98 11.08 -6.15 -6.96
C ASP A 98 10.37 -7.43 -6.46
N ASN A 99 9.08 -7.57 -6.76
CA ASN A 99 8.27 -8.76 -6.46
C ASN A 99 8.42 -9.28 -5.02
N VAL A 100 8.19 -8.39 -4.06
CA VAL A 100 8.37 -8.59 -2.61
C VAL A 100 7.55 -9.78 -2.09
N LEU A 101 6.36 -10.05 -2.62
CA LEU A 101 5.51 -11.19 -2.25
C LEU A 101 6.10 -12.55 -2.63
N ALA A 102 6.91 -12.63 -3.69
CA ALA A 102 7.56 -13.88 -4.09
C ALA A 102 8.71 -14.28 -3.17
N ARG A 103 9.19 -13.36 -2.32
CA ARG A 103 10.34 -13.63 -1.48
C ARG A 103 10.01 -14.68 -0.41
N PRO A 104 10.95 -15.60 -0.11
CA PRO A 104 10.74 -16.61 0.93
C PRO A 104 10.44 -16.02 2.31
N ASP A 105 11.03 -14.86 2.62
CA ASP A 105 10.93 -14.13 3.87
C ASP A 105 9.74 -13.14 3.92
N ASN A 106 8.92 -13.08 2.87
CA ASN A 106 7.72 -12.24 2.90
C ASN A 106 6.71 -12.77 3.92
N ARG A 107 6.48 -12.00 4.98
CA ARG A 107 5.60 -12.37 6.10
C ARG A 107 4.13 -12.56 5.71
N VAL A 108 3.60 -11.77 4.77
CA VAL A 108 2.17 -11.83 4.38
C VAL A 108 1.92 -13.07 3.54
N ALA A 109 2.78 -13.29 2.54
CA ALA A 109 2.75 -14.51 1.74
C ALA A 109 3.04 -15.75 2.60
N HIS A 110 3.93 -15.66 3.59
CA HIS A 110 4.20 -16.74 4.54
C HIS A 110 2.98 -17.08 5.41
N ALA A 111 2.31 -16.08 5.99
CA ALA A 111 1.11 -16.28 6.79
C ALA A 111 0.00 -16.99 5.98
N LEU A 112 -0.23 -16.55 4.74
CA LEU A 112 -1.20 -17.20 3.86
C LEU A 112 -0.76 -18.64 3.51
N ARG A 113 0.51 -18.87 3.13
CA ARG A 113 1.02 -20.22 2.83
C ARG A 113 0.85 -21.17 4.02
N LYS A 114 1.11 -20.68 5.24
CA LYS A 114 0.92 -21.45 6.48
C LYS A 114 -0.54 -21.84 6.69
N ALA A 115 -1.49 -20.94 6.48
CA ALA A 115 -2.92 -21.26 6.55
C ALA A 115 -3.34 -22.26 5.45
N GLN A 116 -2.83 -22.10 4.23
CA GLN A 116 -3.11 -23.01 3.11
C GLN A 116 -2.56 -24.42 3.33
N ALA A 117 -1.38 -24.54 3.94
CA ALA A 117 -0.81 -25.83 4.33
C ALA A 117 -1.69 -26.56 5.37
N GLN A 118 -2.54 -25.85 6.09
CA GLN A 118 -3.53 -26.39 7.02
C GLN A 118 -4.92 -26.60 6.37
N GLY A 119 -5.03 -26.43 5.05
CA GLY A 119 -6.30 -26.55 4.31
C GLY A 119 -7.23 -25.35 4.46
N LYS A 120 -6.76 -24.21 5.00
CA LYS A 120 -7.54 -22.99 5.20
C LYS A 120 -7.21 -21.94 4.14
N SER A 121 -8.11 -20.98 3.91
CA SER A 121 -7.82 -19.80 3.05
C SER A 121 -7.31 -20.17 1.64
N LEU A 122 -7.78 -21.29 1.09
CA LEU A 122 -7.33 -21.85 -0.19
C LEU A 122 -7.73 -20.99 -1.39
N LYS A 123 -8.76 -20.15 -1.22
CA LYS A 123 -9.29 -19.24 -2.24
C LYS A 123 -8.74 -17.83 -2.11
N SER A 124 -7.95 -17.57 -1.06
CA SER A 124 -7.56 -16.22 -0.71
C SER A 124 -6.59 -15.66 -1.72
N PHE A 125 -6.70 -14.35 -1.95
CA PHE A 125 -5.91 -13.63 -2.94
C PHE A 125 -5.28 -12.39 -2.33
N ILE A 126 -4.01 -12.13 -2.62
CA ILE A 126 -3.29 -10.92 -2.17
C ILE A 126 -3.11 -9.96 -3.34
N PHE A 127 -3.46 -8.70 -3.15
CA PHE A 127 -3.12 -7.59 -4.03
C PHE A 127 -2.12 -6.70 -3.29
N ALA A 128 -0.92 -6.53 -3.85
CA ALA A 128 0.11 -5.68 -3.28
C ALA A 128 0.48 -4.52 -4.21
N VAL A 129 0.79 -3.38 -3.59
CA VAL A 129 1.40 -2.24 -4.28
C VAL A 129 2.71 -1.92 -3.56
N ASN A 130 3.82 -1.97 -4.25
CA ASN A 130 5.14 -1.62 -3.74
C ASN A 130 5.58 -0.29 -4.37
N LEU A 131 5.49 0.80 -3.60
CA LEU A 131 6.04 2.08 -4.03
C LEU A 131 7.55 2.06 -3.80
N GLN A 132 8.31 1.97 -4.89
CA GLN A 132 9.76 1.89 -4.87
C GLN A 132 10.34 3.31 -4.79
N VAL A 133 10.95 3.62 -3.66
CA VAL A 133 11.49 4.94 -3.35
C VAL A 133 12.99 4.95 -3.68
N PRO A 134 13.43 5.77 -4.66
CA PRO A 134 14.84 5.90 -4.97
C PRO A 134 15.59 6.60 -3.83
N GLY A 135 16.86 6.25 -3.65
CA GLY A 135 17.72 6.84 -2.62
C GLY A 135 19.07 6.14 -2.59
N LYS A 136 19.98 6.64 -1.75
CA LYS A 136 21.28 5.97 -1.50
C LYS A 136 21.07 4.52 -1.06
N ASP A 137 20.12 4.34 -0.16
CA ASP A 137 19.59 3.04 0.22
C ASP A 137 18.11 3.03 -0.20
N PRO A 138 17.71 2.27 -1.23
CA PRO A 138 16.33 2.24 -1.69
C PRO A 138 15.37 1.75 -0.60
N HIS A 139 14.17 2.32 -0.60
CA HIS A 139 13.09 1.91 0.29
C HIS A 139 11.89 1.41 -0.49
N SER A 140 11.07 0.58 0.15
CA SER A 140 9.82 0.05 -0.40
C SER A 140 8.70 0.30 0.61
N ALA A 141 7.68 1.06 0.21
CA ALA A 141 6.41 1.15 0.91
C ALA A 141 5.45 0.14 0.28
N VAL A 142 5.27 -1.01 0.94
CA VAL A 142 4.48 -2.12 0.42
C VAL A 142 3.13 -2.15 1.11
N PHE A 143 2.06 -2.01 0.35
CA PHE A 143 0.67 -2.02 0.82
C PHE A 143 0.04 -3.35 0.44
N TYR A 144 -0.48 -4.09 1.41
CA TYR A 144 -1.07 -5.40 1.18
C TYR A 144 -2.58 -5.36 1.43
N PHE A 145 -3.33 -5.86 0.46
CA PHE A 145 -4.78 -6.05 0.54
C PHE A 145 -5.12 -7.49 0.21
N ALA A 146 -6.14 -8.05 0.83
CA ALA A 146 -6.53 -9.43 0.61
C ALA A 146 -8.03 -9.68 0.66
N THR A 147 -8.43 -10.83 0.14
CA THR A 147 -9.78 -11.39 0.24
C THR A 147 -9.68 -12.88 0.56
N GLU A 148 -10.62 -13.41 1.32
CA GLU A 148 -10.83 -14.86 1.51
C GLU A 148 -11.60 -15.46 0.33
N ASP A 149 -12.48 -14.66 -0.28
CA ASP A 149 -13.35 -15.07 -1.38
C ASP A 149 -12.70 -14.79 -2.74
N PRO A 150 -12.97 -15.64 -3.75
CA PRO A 150 -12.54 -15.37 -5.12
C PRO A 150 -13.03 -14.01 -5.63
N VAL A 151 -12.14 -13.28 -6.30
CA VAL A 151 -12.54 -12.04 -6.99
C VAL A 151 -13.59 -12.39 -8.05
N PRO A 152 -14.78 -11.74 -8.07
CA PRO A 152 -15.87 -12.10 -8.98
C PRO A 152 -15.43 -12.05 -10.45
N SER A 153 -15.65 -13.15 -11.16
CA SER A 153 -15.31 -13.26 -12.59
C SER A 153 -16.01 -12.17 -13.40
N GLY A 154 -15.30 -11.58 -14.36
CA GLY A 154 -15.81 -10.49 -15.20
C GLY A 154 -15.82 -9.09 -14.55
N SER A 155 -15.67 -8.99 -13.22
CA SER A 155 -15.53 -7.69 -12.55
C SER A 155 -14.32 -6.91 -13.06
N LEU A 156 -14.34 -5.58 -12.91
CA LEU A 156 -13.22 -4.72 -13.33
C LEU A 156 -11.90 -5.13 -12.65
N LEU A 157 -11.94 -5.46 -11.35
CA LEU A 157 -10.75 -5.94 -10.63
C LEU A 157 -10.28 -7.30 -11.15
N TYR A 158 -11.19 -8.23 -11.45
CA TYR A 158 -10.81 -9.52 -12.04
C TYR A 158 -10.15 -9.33 -13.41
N ARG A 159 -10.71 -8.48 -14.27
CA ARG A 159 -10.12 -8.14 -15.58
C ARG A 159 -8.76 -7.46 -15.43
N PHE A 160 -8.59 -6.60 -14.42
CA PHE A 160 -7.31 -5.97 -14.13
C PHE A 160 -6.25 -6.98 -13.67
N ILE A 161 -6.64 -7.90 -12.78
CA ILE A 161 -5.73 -8.95 -12.27
C ILE A 161 -5.26 -9.87 -13.40
N ASN A 162 -6.17 -10.29 -14.28
CA ASN A 162 -5.90 -11.29 -15.31
C ASN A 162 -5.64 -10.70 -16.71
N GLY A 163 -5.68 -9.37 -16.86
CA GLY A 163 -5.44 -8.67 -18.12
C GLY A 163 -3.96 -8.50 -18.45
N ASP A 164 -3.68 -7.75 -19.50
CA ASP A 164 -2.32 -7.38 -19.90
C ASP A 164 -1.88 -6.04 -19.27
N ASP A 165 -0.59 -5.73 -19.43
CA ASP A 165 0.00 -4.51 -18.87
C ASP A 165 -0.51 -3.24 -19.57
N SER A 166 -0.97 -3.32 -20.82
CA SER A 166 -1.59 -2.17 -21.50
C SER A 166 -2.89 -1.77 -20.79
N PHE A 167 -3.73 -2.75 -20.48
CA PHE A 167 -4.95 -2.54 -19.70
C PHE A 167 -4.62 -2.05 -18.29
N ARG A 168 -3.65 -2.66 -17.60
CA ARG A 168 -3.29 -2.26 -16.24
C ARG A 168 -2.74 -0.83 -16.20
N ASN A 169 -1.84 -0.48 -17.11
CA ASN A 169 -1.23 0.85 -17.19
C ASN A 169 -2.27 1.95 -17.46
N GLN A 170 -3.28 1.65 -18.28
CA GLN A 170 -4.34 2.62 -18.56
C GLN A 170 -5.28 2.88 -17.38
N ARG A 171 -5.28 2.01 -16.36
CA ARG A 171 -6.35 1.92 -15.36
C ARG A 171 -5.88 2.03 -13.91
N PHE A 172 -4.64 1.65 -13.61
CA PHE A 172 -4.14 1.67 -12.24
C PHE A 172 -4.03 3.11 -11.72
N LYS A 173 -4.73 3.39 -10.63
CA LYS A 173 -4.94 4.73 -10.10
C LYS A 173 -4.72 4.77 -8.60
N ILE A 174 -4.20 5.90 -8.13
CA ILE A 174 -4.14 6.26 -6.73
C ILE A 174 -4.99 7.50 -6.46
N VAL A 175 -5.60 7.55 -5.28
CA VAL A 175 -6.20 8.75 -4.70
C VAL A 175 -5.60 9.01 -3.33
N ASN A 176 -5.19 10.26 -3.10
CA ASN A 176 -4.49 10.68 -1.89
C ASN A 176 -5.31 11.75 -1.16
N ARG A 177 -5.34 11.66 0.17
CA ARG A 177 -5.90 12.69 1.05
C ARG A 177 -4.92 12.99 2.19
N ILE A 178 -4.44 14.22 2.26
CA ILE A 178 -3.61 14.67 3.38
C ILE A 178 -4.52 14.97 4.58
N VAL A 179 -4.35 14.16 5.63
CA VAL A 179 -5.12 14.25 6.88
C VAL A 179 -4.48 15.26 7.81
N LYS A 180 -3.16 15.16 7.99
CA LYS A 180 -2.34 16.04 8.80
C LYS A 180 -1.07 16.37 8.03
N GLY A 181 -0.57 17.60 8.15
CA GLY A 181 0.67 18.02 7.53
C GLY A 181 0.72 19.52 7.23
N PRO A 182 1.92 20.06 6.98
CA PRO A 182 2.11 21.45 6.58
C PRO A 182 1.34 21.80 5.30
N TRP A 183 0.94 23.07 5.16
CA TRP A 183 0.19 23.53 3.98
C TRP A 183 0.92 23.27 2.66
N ILE A 184 2.26 23.36 2.64
CA ILE A 184 3.06 23.08 1.45
C ILE A 184 2.91 21.62 0.97
N VAL A 185 2.89 20.66 1.90
CA VAL A 185 2.66 19.24 1.59
C VAL A 185 1.22 19.03 1.12
N LYS A 186 0.25 19.65 1.80
CA LYS A 186 -1.16 19.62 1.41
C LYS A 186 -1.38 20.12 -0.02
N LYS A 187 -0.73 21.21 -0.39
CA LYS A 187 -0.83 21.78 -1.74
C LYS A 187 -0.16 20.90 -2.77
N ALA A 188 1.07 20.44 -2.50
CA ALA A 188 1.82 19.59 -3.42
C ALA A 188 1.10 18.26 -3.69
N VAL A 189 0.74 17.52 -2.63
CA VAL A 189 0.02 16.24 -2.78
C VAL A 189 -1.42 16.47 -3.25
N GLY A 190 -2.07 17.56 -2.84
CA GLY A 190 -3.43 17.91 -3.25
C GLY A 190 -3.58 18.16 -4.75
N ASN A 191 -2.59 18.80 -5.38
CA ASN A 191 -2.54 18.96 -6.84
C ASN A 191 -2.50 17.60 -7.58
N TYR A 192 -2.05 16.54 -6.89
CA TYR A 192 -1.99 15.16 -7.39
C TYR A 192 -2.82 14.22 -6.51
N SER A 193 -3.95 14.73 -5.99
CA SER A 193 -4.88 13.98 -5.13
C SER A 193 -5.53 12.79 -5.84
N ALA A 194 -5.48 12.75 -7.17
CA ALA A 194 -5.78 11.57 -7.96
C ALA A 194 -4.79 11.47 -9.13
N CYS A 195 -4.19 10.30 -9.35
CA CYS A 195 -3.21 10.08 -10.41
C CYS A 195 -3.38 8.67 -11.01
N LEU A 196 -3.37 8.56 -12.34
CA LEU A 196 -3.24 7.28 -13.04
C LEU A 196 -1.77 6.84 -12.99
N LEU A 197 -1.40 6.11 -11.94
CA LEU A 197 -0.03 5.64 -11.71
C LEU A 197 0.52 4.87 -12.91
N GLY A 198 -0.29 3.99 -13.51
CA GLY A 198 0.12 3.20 -14.67
C GLY A 198 0.43 4.01 -15.93
N LYS A 199 0.02 5.28 -15.99
CA LYS A 199 0.39 6.21 -17.07
C LYS A 199 1.52 7.15 -16.67
N ALA A 200 1.57 7.53 -15.40
CA ALA A 200 2.48 8.55 -14.89
C ALA A 200 3.85 7.99 -14.49
N LEU A 201 3.93 6.70 -14.18
CA LEU A 201 5.11 6.01 -13.67
C LEU A 201 5.31 4.67 -14.36
N THR A 202 6.54 4.17 -14.30
CA THR A 202 6.84 2.79 -14.72
C THR A 202 6.27 1.85 -13.67
N CYS A 203 5.36 0.97 -14.09
CA CYS A 203 4.78 -0.08 -13.25
C CYS A 203 5.20 -1.45 -13.79
N ASN A 204 5.77 -2.29 -12.93
CA ASN A 204 6.01 -3.70 -13.23
C ASN A 204 4.98 -4.56 -12.49
N TYR A 205 4.39 -5.53 -13.20
CA TYR A 205 3.29 -6.34 -12.69
C TYR A 205 3.75 -7.79 -12.49
N HIS A 206 3.62 -8.28 -11.26
CA HIS A 206 4.02 -9.64 -10.89
C HIS A 206 2.81 -10.46 -10.50
N ARG A 207 2.38 -11.37 -11.38
CA ARG A 207 1.25 -12.26 -11.16
C ARG A 207 1.75 -13.65 -10.73
N GLY A 208 1.49 -14.02 -9.47
CA GLY A 208 1.68 -15.39 -8.98
C GLY A 208 0.41 -16.24 -9.12
N PRO A 209 0.27 -17.38 -8.42
CA PRO A 209 -0.98 -18.14 -8.41
C PRO A 209 -2.10 -17.41 -7.66
N ASN A 210 -1.81 -16.96 -6.44
CA ASN A 210 -2.75 -16.37 -5.48
C ASN A 210 -2.45 -14.90 -5.15
N TYR A 211 -1.67 -14.21 -5.98
CA TYR A 211 -1.42 -12.78 -5.80
C TYR A 211 -1.17 -12.02 -7.10
N LEU A 212 -1.36 -10.70 -7.02
CA LEU A 212 -0.81 -9.72 -7.95
C LEU A 212 -0.04 -8.67 -7.14
N GLU A 213 1.19 -8.38 -7.53
CA GLU A 213 1.98 -7.25 -7.03
C GLU A 213 2.23 -6.24 -8.14
N ILE A 214 2.21 -4.95 -7.78
CA ILE A 214 2.55 -3.83 -8.65
C ILE A 214 3.73 -3.09 -8.05
N ASP A 215 4.88 -3.21 -8.68
CA ASP A 215 6.06 -2.40 -8.38
C ASP A 215 5.94 -1.06 -9.10
N VAL A 216 5.85 0.02 -8.35
CA VAL A 216 5.69 1.38 -8.87
C VAL A 216 6.99 2.15 -8.66
N ASP A 217 7.72 2.38 -9.74
CA ASP A 217 9.01 3.09 -9.70
C ASP A 217 8.79 4.60 -9.60
N ILE A 218 8.90 5.15 -8.39
CA ILE A 218 8.76 6.60 -8.17
C ILE A 218 9.90 7.38 -8.86
N GLY A 219 11.07 6.75 -9.01
CA GLY A 219 12.24 7.32 -9.67
C GLY A 219 12.05 7.55 -11.17
N SER A 220 11.05 6.92 -11.79
CA SER A 220 10.76 7.10 -13.22
C SER A 220 10.11 8.44 -13.57
N SER A 221 9.79 9.29 -12.58
CA SER A 221 9.25 10.63 -12.80
C SER A 221 9.87 11.64 -11.85
N ALA A 222 10.48 12.69 -12.41
CA ALA A 222 11.04 13.80 -11.64
C ALA A 222 9.98 14.50 -10.77
N ILE A 223 8.75 14.62 -11.27
CA ILE A 223 7.64 15.24 -10.54
C ILE A 223 7.24 14.36 -9.34
N ALA A 224 7.07 13.06 -9.56
CA ALA A 224 6.70 12.14 -8.48
C ALA A 224 7.80 12.06 -7.41
N SER A 225 9.06 11.99 -7.85
CA SER A 225 10.23 12.03 -6.97
C SER A 225 10.28 13.31 -6.15
N ALA A 226 10.02 14.48 -6.75
CA ALA A 226 10.00 15.75 -6.03
C ALA A 226 8.88 15.82 -4.97
N ILE A 227 7.67 15.36 -5.32
CA ILE A 227 6.53 15.33 -4.39
C ILE A 227 6.80 14.36 -3.23
N LEU A 228 7.34 13.18 -3.53
CA LEU A 228 7.69 12.20 -2.51
C LEU A 228 8.77 12.73 -1.58
N HIS A 229 9.88 13.27 -2.09
CA HIS A 229 10.93 13.84 -1.25
C HIS A 229 10.42 14.99 -0.37
N LEU A 230 9.53 15.84 -0.90
CA LEU A 230 8.85 16.86 -0.09
C LEU A 230 8.04 16.21 1.05
N ALA A 231 7.23 15.20 0.75
CA ALA A 231 6.44 14.51 1.77
C ALA A 231 7.33 13.81 2.81
N LEU A 232 8.43 13.17 2.37
CA LEU A 232 9.42 12.51 3.22
C LEU A 232 10.14 13.50 4.13
N GLY A 233 10.45 14.72 3.65
CA GLY A 233 11.02 15.79 4.47
C GLY A 233 10.14 16.23 5.64
N TYR A 234 8.84 15.90 5.59
CA TYR A 234 7.87 16.19 6.64
C TYR A 234 7.21 14.93 7.22
N VAL A 235 7.76 13.73 6.95
CA VAL A 235 7.07 12.45 7.18
C VAL A 235 6.58 12.26 8.62
N THR A 236 7.35 12.72 9.62
CA THR A 236 7.00 12.66 11.04
C THR A 236 5.90 13.63 11.48
N SER A 237 5.45 14.51 10.58
CA SER A 237 4.37 15.47 10.81
C SER A 237 3.18 15.26 9.87
N VAL A 238 3.28 14.32 8.94
CA VAL A 238 2.28 14.06 7.90
C VAL A 238 1.49 12.79 8.23
N SER A 239 0.17 12.86 8.04
CA SER A 239 -0.68 11.68 7.88
C SER A 239 -1.34 11.74 6.52
N ILE A 240 -1.23 10.68 5.75
CA ILE A 240 -1.77 10.57 4.39
C ILE A 240 -2.62 9.33 4.27
N ASP A 241 -3.84 9.50 3.77
CA ASP A 241 -4.68 8.39 3.29
C ASP A 241 -4.32 8.13 1.83
N MET A 242 -3.93 6.91 1.50
CA MET A 242 -3.57 6.45 0.15
C MET A 242 -4.52 5.33 -0.25
N GLY A 243 -5.36 5.58 -1.26
CA GLY A 243 -6.31 4.61 -1.79
C GLY A 243 -5.95 4.19 -3.21
N PHE A 244 -6.00 2.89 -3.47
CA PHE A 244 -5.69 2.31 -4.78
C PHE A 244 -6.98 1.81 -5.43
N LEU A 245 -7.11 2.02 -6.73
CA LEU A 245 -8.26 1.59 -7.50
C LEU A 245 -7.92 1.32 -8.97
N VAL A 246 -8.85 0.62 -9.63
CA VAL A 246 -8.87 0.47 -11.08
C VAL A 246 -9.86 1.49 -11.64
N GLU A 247 -9.41 2.38 -12.50
CA GLU A 247 -10.24 3.45 -13.06
C GLU A 247 -11.30 2.90 -14.03
N ALA A 248 -12.57 3.17 -13.71
CA ALA A 248 -13.69 2.90 -14.61
C ALA A 248 -13.69 3.88 -15.80
N GLN A 249 -13.78 3.38 -17.03
CA GLN A 249 -13.89 4.16 -18.27
C GLN A 249 -15.12 3.80 -19.10
N ALA A 250 -15.92 2.79 -18.69
CA ALA A 250 -17.22 2.46 -19.28
C ALA A 250 -18.35 2.54 -18.23
N GLU A 251 -19.61 2.60 -18.68
CA GLU A 251 -20.77 2.77 -17.78
C GLU A 251 -21.02 1.54 -16.88
N ASP A 252 -20.79 0.34 -17.40
CA ASP A 252 -20.91 -0.93 -16.68
C ASP A 252 -19.79 -1.13 -15.63
N GLU A 253 -18.73 -0.33 -15.71
CA GLU A 253 -17.62 -0.31 -14.75
C GLU A 253 -17.89 0.60 -13.53
N LEU A 254 -19.00 1.36 -13.55
CA LEU A 254 -19.35 2.32 -12.51
C LEU A 254 -20.40 1.78 -11.51
N PRO A 255 -20.37 2.22 -10.24
CA PRO A 255 -19.46 3.21 -9.65
C PRO A 255 -18.03 2.68 -9.43
N GLU A 256 -17.04 3.58 -9.42
CA GLU A 256 -15.68 3.24 -9.02
C GLU A 256 -15.66 2.79 -7.54
N ARG A 257 -14.88 1.73 -7.24
CA ARG A 257 -14.62 1.25 -5.88
C ARG A 257 -13.13 1.18 -5.62
N LEU A 258 -12.74 1.42 -4.37
CA LEU A 258 -11.35 1.21 -3.93
C LEU A 258 -11.04 -0.29 -3.91
N VAL A 259 -9.88 -0.66 -4.43
CA VAL A 259 -9.29 -1.98 -4.16
C VAL A 259 -9.01 -2.08 -2.66
N GLY A 260 -8.37 -1.06 -2.11
CA GLY A 260 -8.18 -0.85 -0.68
C GLY A 260 -7.51 0.49 -0.42
N ALA A 261 -7.41 0.88 0.85
CA ALA A 261 -6.69 2.07 1.25
C ALA A 261 -6.01 1.91 2.61
N VAL A 262 -4.94 2.67 2.80
CA VAL A 262 -4.14 2.72 4.02
C VAL A 262 -3.89 4.17 4.41
N ARG A 263 -3.96 4.45 5.70
CA ARG A 263 -3.43 5.68 6.31
C ARG A 263 -2.02 5.42 6.77
N VAL A 264 -1.07 6.23 6.34
CA VAL A 264 0.28 6.27 6.90
C VAL A 264 0.32 7.40 7.94
N CYS A 265 0.68 7.08 9.19
CA CYS A 265 0.68 8.02 10.31
C CYS A 265 2.11 8.36 10.75
N GLN A 266 2.54 9.61 10.56
CA GLN A 266 3.79 10.19 11.12
C GLN A 266 4.96 9.19 11.13
N MET A 267 5.20 8.52 10.01
CA MET A 267 6.17 7.44 9.94
C MET A 267 7.58 7.98 10.17
N GLU A 268 8.37 7.27 10.97
CA GLU A 268 9.80 7.58 11.11
C GLU A 268 10.59 6.83 10.04
N MET A 269 11.57 7.49 9.41
CA MET A 269 12.41 6.84 8.39
C MET A 269 13.17 5.63 8.96
N SER A 270 13.54 5.68 10.24
CA SER A 270 14.22 4.60 10.99
C SER A 270 13.33 3.40 11.30
N ALA A 271 12.00 3.49 11.10
CA ALA A 271 11.10 2.34 11.25
C ALA A 271 11.27 1.31 10.11
N ALA A 272 12.07 1.62 9.08
CA ALA A 272 12.30 0.73 7.96
C ALA A 272 12.95 -0.58 8.42
N THR A 273 12.36 -1.71 8.07
CA THR A 273 13.01 -3.00 8.27
C THR A 273 14.03 -3.24 7.18
N VAL A 274 15.25 -3.56 7.60
CA VAL A 274 16.32 -3.92 6.69
C VAL A 274 16.06 -5.33 6.16
N VAL A 275 15.98 -5.44 4.84
CA VAL A 275 15.77 -6.68 4.13
C VAL A 275 16.98 -6.92 3.24
N GLU A 276 17.49 -8.15 3.20
CA GLU A 276 18.58 -8.50 2.30
C GLU A 276 18.10 -8.48 0.84
N ALA A 277 18.81 -7.74 0.00
CA ALA A 277 18.60 -7.80 -1.43
C ALA A 277 18.94 -9.20 -1.96
N PRO A 278 18.21 -9.74 -2.94
CA PRO A 278 18.61 -10.97 -3.62
C PRO A 278 20.05 -10.81 -4.14
N HIS A 279 20.94 -11.70 -3.72
CA HIS A 279 22.39 -11.67 -3.93
C HIS A 279 22.83 -10.97 -5.24
N ALA A 280 23.40 -9.77 -5.13
CA ALA A 280 24.45 -9.40 -6.07
C ALA A 280 25.65 -10.31 -5.77
N PRO A 281 26.30 -10.94 -6.78
CA PRO A 281 27.45 -11.79 -6.51
C PRO A 281 28.49 -10.97 -5.75
N ASN A 282 28.97 -11.51 -4.63
CA ASN A 282 30.05 -10.93 -3.84
C ASN A 282 31.24 -10.70 -4.78
N VAL A 283 31.46 -9.46 -5.20
CA VAL A 283 32.75 -9.07 -5.75
C VAL A 283 33.70 -9.09 -4.58
N VAL A 284 34.34 -10.24 -4.38
CA VAL A 284 35.50 -10.37 -3.51
C VAL A 284 36.50 -9.33 -4.00
N ARG A 285 36.64 -8.22 -3.27
CA ARG A 285 37.76 -7.30 -3.45
C ARG A 285 39.00 -8.07 -3.01
N GLY A 286 39.59 -8.81 -3.94
CA GLY A 286 40.94 -9.32 -3.80
C GLY A 286 41.86 -8.13 -3.62
N PHE A 287 42.44 -7.99 -2.43
CA PHE A 287 43.58 -7.12 -2.22
C PHE A 287 44.74 -7.71 -3.04
N ALA A 288 44.99 -7.14 -4.22
CA ALA A 288 46.21 -7.42 -4.96
C ALA A 288 47.39 -6.85 -4.16
N LYS A 289 48.14 -7.76 -3.53
CA LYS A 289 49.41 -7.47 -2.87
C LYS A 289 50.43 -7.14 -3.96
N VAL A 290 50.84 -5.88 -4.06
CA VAL A 290 51.88 -5.45 -5.01
C VAL A 290 53.24 -5.85 -4.40
N ASN A 291 53.89 -6.86 -4.97
CA ASN A 291 55.28 -7.19 -4.64
C ASN A 291 56.19 -6.21 -5.39
N HIS A 292 56.97 -5.41 -4.67
CA HIS A 292 58.07 -4.66 -5.25
C HIS A 292 59.19 -5.64 -5.63
N HIS A 293 59.42 -5.80 -6.93
CA HIS A 293 60.66 -6.39 -7.45
C HIS A 293 61.79 -5.38 -7.24
N LYS A 294 62.84 -5.77 -6.49
CA LYS A 294 64.15 -5.12 -6.54
C LYS A 294 64.80 -5.50 -7.87
N SER A 295 65.13 -4.52 -8.70
CA SER A 295 66.13 -4.65 -9.76
C SER A 295 67.51 -4.58 -9.11
N GLY A 296 68.31 -5.62 -9.31
CA GLY A 296 69.76 -5.56 -9.13
C GLY A 296 70.36 -5.10 -10.44
N ASP A 297 71.15 -4.04 -10.39
CA ASP A 297 72.05 -3.64 -11.46
C ASP A 297 73.33 -4.48 -11.30
N ASP A 298 73.54 -5.39 -12.24
CA ASP A 298 74.86 -5.91 -12.60
C ASP A 298 75.02 -5.58 -14.10
N ASP A 299 75.93 -4.68 -14.42
CA ASP A 299 76.55 -4.58 -15.75
C ASP A 299 78.00 -4.09 -15.52
N ASP A 300 78.91 -5.06 -15.52
CA ASP A 300 80.32 -4.89 -15.86
C ASP A 300 80.43 -4.80 -17.38
N ASP A 301 81.13 -3.78 -17.92
CA ASP A 301 82.19 -3.94 -18.94
C ASP A 301 82.70 -2.57 -19.46
N GLU A 302 84.04 -2.50 -19.55
CA GLU A 302 84.98 -1.45 -20.04
C GLU A 302 85.43 -0.30 -19.11
#